data_AF-A0A7S2RXQ1-F1
#
_entry.id   AF-A0A7S2RXQ1-F1
#
_cell.length_a   1.000
_cell.length_b   1.000
_cell.length_c   1.000
_cell.angle_alpha   90.00
_cell.angle_beta   90.00
_cell.angle_gamma   90.00
#
_symmetry.space_group_name_H-M   'P 1'
#
loop_
_entity.id
_entity.type
_entity.pdbx_description
1 polymer ?
#
loop_
_entity_poly.entity_id
_entity_poly.type
_entity_poly.pdbx_seq_one_letter_code
_entity_poly.pdbx_strand_id
1 'polypeptide(L)'
;MRASNLAGVLMAPPISESAEWAALAAHAEAMGAHHLRDLLGDEARCAGLCWDSMGILMDASRQNATLETKELLLALANAAQVEEKKAAMFRGELVNQTEGRAAFHPALRCPRDKSMSIGGTNVVPEVHAVLDRISAFSESVRSGSWLGSTGKPLTAVIAIGIGGSYLGPEVLYE
;
A
#
# COMPACT_ATOMS: atom_id res chain seq x y z
N MET A 1 12.95 5.09 33.52
CA MET A 1 13.04 6.48 33.03
C MET A 1 13.11 6.48 31.51
N ARG A 2 11.96 6.58 30.82
CA ARG A 2 11.81 7.09 29.45
C ARG A 2 10.40 7.65 29.30
N ALA A 3 10.15 8.72 30.03
CA ALA A 3 9.03 9.62 29.84
C ALA A 3 9.62 10.95 29.38
N SER A 4 9.94 11.08 28.10
CA SER A 4 10.32 12.36 27.48
C SER A 4 10.55 12.15 25.98
N ASN A 5 9.47 12.25 25.20
CA ASN A 5 9.48 12.83 23.84
C ASN A 5 8.06 12.90 23.23
N LEU A 6 7.02 13.17 24.04
CA LEU A 6 5.69 13.53 23.56
C LEU A 6 5.45 15.06 23.53
N ALA A 7 6.44 15.85 23.94
CA ALA A 7 6.36 17.31 23.95
C ALA A 7 6.93 17.85 22.62
N GLY A 8 6.09 17.97 21.59
CA GLY A 8 6.51 18.66 20.36
C GLY A 8 5.66 18.46 19.10
N VAL A 9 4.69 17.54 19.08
CA VAL A 9 3.75 17.49 17.96
C VAL A 9 2.54 18.32 18.36
N LEU A 10 2.46 19.57 17.88
CA LEU A 10 1.18 20.23 17.69
C LEU A 10 0.34 19.24 16.87
N MET A 11 -0.60 18.55 17.53
CA MET A 11 -1.52 17.67 16.82
C MET A 11 -2.32 18.59 15.91
N ALA A 12 -2.02 18.54 14.61
CA ALA A 12 -2.87 19.17 13.61
C ALA A 12 -4.31 18.72 13.92
N PRO A 13 -5.29 19.63 13.82
CA PRO A 13 -6.67 19.27 14.06
C PRO A 13 -7.04 18.07 13.18
N PRO A 14 -7.95 17.19 13.64
CA PRO A 14 -8.43 16.07 12.84
C PRO A 14 -8.80 16.52 11.44
N ILE A 15 -8.54 15.70 10.42
CA ILE A 15 -8.86 16.05 9.02
C ILE A 15 -10.35 16.36 8.84
N SER A 16 -11.22 15.81 9.71
CA SER A 16 -12.65 16.07 9.77
C SER A 16 -13.04 17.50 10.18
N GLU A 17 -12.09 18.29 10.68
CA GLU A 17 -12.27 19.70 11.05
C GLU A 17 -11.72 20.67 9.97
N SER A 18 -11.18 20.14 8.86
CA SER A 18 -10.68 20.94 7.75
C SER A 18 -11.79 21.57 6.91
N ALA A 19 -11.49 22.67 6.21
CA ALA A 19 -12.41 23.30 5.28
C ALA A 19 -12.74 22.37 4.09
N GLU A 20 -11.76 21.58 3.65
CA GLU A 20 -11.89 20.58 2.58
C GLU A 20 -12.86 19.47 2.97
N TRP A 21 -12.83 19.03 4.24
CA TRP A 21 -13.81 18.07 4.74
C TRP A 21 -15.22 18.66 4.76
N ALA A 22 -15.37 19.88 5.27
CA ALA A 22 -16.66 20.57 5.29
C ALA A 22 -17.22 20.78 3.86
N ALA A 23 -16.37 21.13 2.90
CA ALA A 23 -16.75 21.26 1.50
C ALA A 23 -17.21 19.93 0.90
N LEU A 24 -16.47 18.84 1.14
CA LEU A 24 -16.84 17.52 0.65
C LEU A 24 -18.14 17.01 1.30
N ALA A 25 -18.35 17.29 2.59
CA ALA A 25 -19.58 16.94 3.30
C ALA A 25 -20.80 17.68 2.73
N ALA A 26 -20.68 18.99 2.46
CA ALA A 26 -21.73 19.76 1.81
C ALA A 26 -22.02 19.24 0.39
N HIS A 27 -20.98 18.88 -0.37
CA HIS A 27 -21.12 18.26 -1.69
C HIS A 27 -21.81 16.90 -1.62
N ALA A 28 -21.50 16.09 -0.61
CA ALA A 28 -22.14 14.78 -0.42
C ALA A 28 -23.65 14.89 -0.19
N GLU A 29 -24.12 15.89 0.56
CA GLU A 29 -25.55 16.17 0.73
C GLU A 29 -26.21 16.54 -0.61
N ALA A 30 -25.56 17.39 -1.41
CA ALA A 30 -26.05 17.74 -2.75
C ALA A 30 -26.09 16.52 -3.69
N MET A 31 -25.10 15.64 -3.61
CA MET A 31 -25.03 14.39 -4.37
C MET A 31 -26.18 13.41 -4.03
N GLY A 32 -26.84 13.57 -2.88
CA GLY A 32 -28.01 12.77 -2.50
C GLY A 32 -29.22 12.94 -3.43
N ALA A 33 -29.29 14.04 -4.19
CA ALA A 33 -30.33 14.28 -5.18
C ALA A 33 -30.08 13.56 -6.52
N HIS A 34 -28.86 13.05 -6.76
CA HIS A 34 -28.50 12.39 -8.01
C HIS A 34 -28.75 10.88 -7.96
N HIS A 35 -29.25 10.32 -9.06
CA HIS A 35 -29.35 8.88 -9.23
C HIS A 35 -28.24 8.37 -10.17
N LEU A 36 -27.59 7.25 -9.82
CA LEU A 36 -26.44 6.73 -10.58
C LEU A 36 -26.78 6.45 -12.05
N ARG A 37 -28.00 6.00 -12.33
CA ARG A 37 -28.49 5.80 -13.72
C ARG A 37 -28.36 7.07 -14.57
N ASP A 38 -28.67 8.23 -13.98
CA ASP A 38 -28.66 9.50 -14.70
C ASP A 38 -27.21 9.97 -14.89
N LEU A 39 -26.37 9.78 -13.86
CA LEU A 39 -24.93 10.03 -13.94
C LEU A 39 -24.25 9.19 -15.04
N LEU A 40 -24.62 7.91 -15.17
CA LEU A 40 -24.09 7.02 -16.21
C LEU A 40 -24.47 7.45 -17.64
N GLY A 41 -25.48 8.31 -17.80
CA GLY A 41 -25.83 8.91 -19.09
C GLY A 41 -24.84 9.99 -19.55
N ASP A 42 -23.97 10.47 -18.67
CA ASP A 42 -22.90 11.43 -19.00
C ASP A 42 -21.61 10.69 -19.37
N GLU A 43 -21.39 10.53 -20.68
CA GLU A 43 -20.21 9.84 -21.23
C GLU A 43 -18.89 10.55 -20.88
N ALA A 44 -18.88 11.89 -20.82
CA ALA A 44 -17.68 12.66 -20.51
C ALA A 44 -17.27 12.47 -19.04
N ARG A 45 -18.23 12.48 -18.12
CA ARG A 45 -18.01 12.12 -16.72
C ARG A 45 -17.51 10.69 -16.58
N CYS A 46 -18.14 9.73 -17.26
CA CYS A 46 -17.73 8.32 -17.23
C CYS A 46 -16.27 8.15 -17.67
N ALA A 47 -15.88 8.81 -18.78
CA ALA A 47 -14.50 8.82 -19.24
C ALA A 47 -13.54 9.48 -18.23
N GLY A 48 -13.94 10.58 -17.59
CA GLY A 48 -13.13 11.28 -16.59
C GLY A 48 -12.96 10.56 -15.24
N LEU A 49 -13.74 9.50 -15.00
CA LEU A 49 -13.69 8.60 -13.82
C LEU A 49 -13.20 7.19 -14.19
N CYS A 50 -12.58 7.02 -15.35
CA CYS A 50 -11.98 5.77 -15.79
C CYS A 50 -10.48 5.98 -16.03
N TRP A 51 -9.66 5.07 -15.52
CA TRP A 51 -8.20 5.15 -15.64
C TRP A 51 -7.63 3.82 -16.08
N ASP A 52 -6.78 3.85 -17.09
CA ASP A 52 -5.99 2.71 -17.55
C ASP A 52 -4.51 3.00 -17.26
N SER A 53 -3.85 2.09 -16.55
CA SER A 53 -2.41 2.14 -16.35
C SER A 53 -1.87 0.74 -16.11
N MET A 54 -0.72 0.42 -16.72
CA MET A 54 0.00 -0.84 -16.52
C MET A 54 -0.86 -2.10 -16.77
N GLY A 55 -1.82 -2.03 -17.70
CA GLY A 55 -2.74 -3.13 -17.99
C GLY A 55 -3.84 -3.33 -16.94
N ILE A 56 -4.02 -2.37 -16.03
CA ILE A 56 -5.10 -2.35 -15.04
C ILE A 56 -6.06 -1.22 -15.41
N LEU A 57 -7.30 -1.60 -15.68
CA LEU A 57 -8.41 -0.68 -15.85
C LEU A 57 -9.16 -0.49 -14.51
N MET A 58 -9.20 0.74 -14.03
CA MET A 58 -10.02 1.14 -12.89
C MET A 58 -11.19 2.01 -13.38
N ASP A 59 -12.40 1.46 -13.31
CA ASP A 59 -13.64 2.15 -13.68
C ASP A 59 -14.42 2.57 -12.42
N ALA A 60 -14.35 3.87 -12.09
CA ALA A 60 -15.12 4.46 -11.00
C ALA A 60 -16.41 5.15 -11.49
N SER A 61 -16.83 4.97 -12.74
CA SER A 61 -18.07 5.56 -13.29
C SER A 61 -19.34 5.07 -12.59
N ARG A 62 -19.28 3.99 -11.81
CA ARG A 62 -20.40 3.47 -11.00
C ARG A 62 -20.40 3.99 -9.56
N GLN A 63 -19.59 4.99 -9.25
CA GLN A 63 -19.64 5.72 -7.97
C GLN A 63 -20.65 6.88 -8.05
N ASN A 64 -21.28 7.20 -6.91
CA ASN A 64 -22.08 8.43 -6.78
C ASN A 64 -21.17 9.66 -6.68
N ALA A 65 -20.51 9.97 -7.79
CA ALA A 65 -19.48 10.98 -7.89
C ALA A 65 -19.52 11.68 -9.25
N THR A 66 -19.22 12.97 -9.23
CA THR A 66 -18.98 13.81 -10.41
C THR A 66 -17.48 14.12 -10.53
N LEU A 67 -17.09 14.86 -11.58
CA LEU A 67 -15.72 15.37 -11.68
C LEU A 67 -15.39 16.36 -10.55
N GLU A 68 -16.37 17.14 -10.11
CA GLU A 68 -16.25 18.00 -8.91
C GLU A 68 -16.02 17.16 -7.65
N THR A 69 -16.73 16.04 -7.47
CA THR A 69 -16.49 15.12 -6.34
C THR A 69 -15.02 14.67 -6.32
N LYS A 70 -14.47 14.31 -7.48
CA LYS A 70 -13.06 13.92 -7.62
C LYS A 70 -12.12 15.06 -7.22
N GLU A 71 -12.38 16.28 -7.65
CA GLU A 71 -11.56 17.45 -7.29
C GLU A 71 -11.59 17.73 -5.79
N LEU A 72 -12.76 17.65 -5.16
CA LEU A 72 -12.92 17.81 -3.70
C LEU A 72 -12.21 16.70 -2.91
N LEU A 73 -12.29 15.45 -3.37
CA LEU A 73 -11.55 14.33 -2.78
C LEU A 73 -10.03 14.53 -2.88
N LEU A 74 -9.53 15.03 -4.01
CA LEU A 74 -8.11 15.35 -4.19
C LEU A 74 -7.68 16.53 -3.32
N ALA A 75 -8.52 17.56 -3.17
CA ALA A 75 -8.28 18.66 -2.24
C ALA A 75 -8.15 18.16 -0.79
N LEU A 76 -9.08 17.28 -0.36
CA LEU A 76 -9.01 16.66 0.96
C LEU A 76 -7.75 15.81 1.15
N ALA A 77 -7.35 15.03 0.14
CA ALA A 77 -6.13 14.23 0.18
C ALA A 77 -4.86 15.10 0.29
N ASN A 78 -4.85 16.26 -0.38
CA ASN A 78 -3.78 17.24 -0.29
C ASN A 78 -3.73 17.88 1.11
N ALA A 79 -4.87 18.31 1.66
CA ALA A 79 -4.97 18.84 3.02
C ALA A 79 -4.53 17.81 4.07
N ALA A 80 -4.84 16.52 3.84
CA ALA A 80 -4.39 15.40 4.67
C ALA A 80 -2.91 15.01 4.45
N GLN A 81 -2.22 15.65 3.51
CA GLN A 81 -0.81 15.42 3.17
C GLN A 81 -0.50 13.95 2.82
N VAL A 82 -1.40 13.30 2.08
CA VAL A 82 -1.25 11.87 1.72
C VAL A 82 0.05 11.62 0.95
N GLU A 83 0.38 12.49 -0.01
CA GLU A 83 1.61 12.38 -0.81
C GLU A 83 2.88 12.50 0.05
N GLU A 84 2.90 13.42 1.03
CA GLU A 84 4.04 13.57 1.93
C GLU A 84 4.18 12.36 2.87
N LYS A 85 3.07 11.84 3.40
CA LYS A 85 3.06 10.63 4.23
C LYS A 85 3.54 9.40 3.44
N LYS A 86 3.13 9.29 2.17
CA LYS A 86 3.65 8.28 1.24
C LYS A 86 5.16 8.47 1.05
N ALA A 87 5.62 9.68 0.76
CA ALA A 87 7.05 9.96 0.57
C ALA A 87 7.87 9.63 1.83
N ALA A 88 7.40 9.99 3.03
CA ALA A 88 8.02 9.64 4.31
C ALA A 88 8.16 8.11 4.50
N MET A 89 7.12 7.34 4.13
CA MET A 89 7.18 5.88 4.13
C MET A 89 8.28 5.35 3.18
N PHE A 90 8.36 5.88 1.96
CA PHE A 90 9.38 5.49 0.98
C PHE A 90 10.80 5.97 1.32
N ARG A 91 10.93 7.01 2.16
CA ARG A 91 12.21 7.46 2.74
C ARG A 91 12.65 6.66 3.98
N GLY A 92 11.83 5.69 4.43
CA GLY A 92 12.17 4.85 5.57
C GLY A 92 11.99 5.55 6.93
N GLU A 93 11.17 6.60 6.99
CA GLU A 93 10.86 7.30 8.25
C GLU A 93 10.01 6.44 9.20
N LEU A 94 10.01 6.80 10.49
CA LEU A 94 9.29 6.08 11.54
C LEU A 94 7.78 6.43 11.52
N VAL A 95 7.11 6.13 10.42
CA VAL A 95 5.69 6.43 10.20
C VAL A 95 4.76 5.59 11.10
N ASN A 96 5.21 4.44 11.60
CA ASN A 96 4.53 3.70 12.65
C ASN A 96 4.95 4.29 14.01
N GLN A 97 4.25 5.33 14.42
CA GLN A 97 4.60 6.15 15.59
C GLN A 97 4.41 5.40 16.92
N THR A 98 3.39 4.55 17.03
CA THR A 98 3.08 3.84 18.28
C THR A 98 4.13 2.78 18.61
N GLU A 99 4.74 2.17 17.61
CA GLU A 99 5.84 1.21 17.78
C GLU A 99 7.24 1.81 17.54
N GLY A 100 7.32 3.06 17.07
CA GLY A 100 8.57 3.73 16.71
C GLY A 100 9.32 3.04 15.56
N ARG A 101 8.60 2.62 14.51
CA ARG A 101 9.14 1.80 13.41
C ARG A 101 8.87 2.40 12.03
N ALA A 102 9.73 2.05 11.07
CA ALA A 102 9.46 2.27 9.66
C ALA A 102 8.47 1.22 9.13
N ALA A 103 7.61 1.62 8.17
CA ALA A 103 6.74 0.70 7.43
C ALA A 103 7.32 0.45 6.03
N PHE A 104 8.34 -0.41 5.93
CA PHE A 104 9.25 -0.43 4.77
C PHE A 104 9.13 -1.64 3.83
N HIS A 105 7.90 -2.13 3.65
CA HIS A 105 7.62 -3.23 2.72
C HIS A 105 7.98 -2.95 1.23
N PRO A 106 8.01 -1.69 0.71
CA PRO A 106 8.45 -1.45 -0.66
C PRO A 106 9.90 -1.88 -0.92
N ALA A 107 10.77 -1.82 0.10
CA ALA A 107 12.17 -2.24 -0.03
C ALA A 107 12.33 -3.73 -0.37
N LEU A 108 11.36 -4.57 -0.01
CA LEU A 108 11.36 -6.01 -0.29
C LEU A 108 11.24 -6.33 -1.79
N ARG A 109 10.83 -5.34 -2.60
CA ARG A 109 10.62 -5.46 -4.06
C ARG A 109 11.54 -4.50 -4.84
N CYS A 110 12.44 -3.82 -4.15
CA CYS A 110 13.33 -2.82 -4.75
C CYS A 110 14.36 -3.52 -5.65
N PRO A 111 14.56 -3.05 -6.90
CA PRO A 111 15.60 -3.60 -7.78
C PRO A 111 17.00 -3.52 -7.17
N ARG A 112 17.87 -4.49 -7.52
CA ARG A 112 19.21 -4.63 -6.93
C ARG A 112 20.11 -3.41 -7.16
N ASP A 113 19.88 -2.67 -8.25
CA ASP A 113 20.63 -1.47 -8.65
C ASP A 113 20.13 -0.18 -7.98
N LYS A 114 19.11 -0.27 -7.12
CA LYS A 114 18.53 0.86 -6.39
C LYS A 114 18.90 0.80 -4.91
N SER A 115 18.67 1.91 -4.23
CA SER A 115 18.94 2.06 -2.80
C SER A 115 17.69 2.52 -2.07
N MET A 116 17.43 1.92 -0.92
CA MET A 116 16.38 2.31 0.00
C MET A 116 16.94 2.16 1.41
N SER A 117 16.88 3.22 2.21
CA SER A 117 17.60 3.28 3.48
C SER A 117 16.66 3.55 4.65
N ILE A 118 16.99 2.95 5.81
CA ILE A 118 16.40 3.29 7.11
C ILE A 118 17.54 3.82 7.99
N GLY A 119 17.38 5.01 8.55
CA GLY A 119 18.40 5.60 9.44
C GLY A 119 19.79 5.74 8.81
N GLY A 120 19.86 5.93 7.49
CA GLY A 120 21.12 6.05 6.73
C GLY A 120 21.70 4.73 6.21
N THR A 121 21.18 3.57 6.63
CA THR A 121 21.66 2.26 6.18
C THR A 121 20.81 1.75 5.01
N ASN A 122 21.44 1.50 3.85
CA ASN A 122 20.78 0.89 2.70
C ASN A 122 20.45 -0.58 2.99
N VAL A 123 19.16 -0.94 2.96
CA VAL A 123 18.69 -2.29 3.30
C VAL A 123 18.58 -3.22 2.08
N VAL A 124 18.68 -2.67 0.86
CA VAL A 124 18.52 -3.44 -0.39
C VAL A 124 19.51 -4.62 -0.48
N PRO A 125 20.81 -4.49 -0.11
CA PRO A 125 21.73 -5.63 -0.14
C PRO A 125 21.30 -6.80 0.75
N GLU A 126 20.77 -6.53 1.95
CA GLU A 126 20.30 -7.56 2.87
C GLU A 126 19.05 -8.27 2.34
N VAL A 127 18.12 -7.51 1.73
CA VAL A 127 16.95 -8.06 1.05
C VAL A 127 17.38 -9.02 -0.06
N HIS A 128 18.27 -8.60 -0.95
CA HIS A 128 18.72 -9.44 -2.07
C HIS A 128 19.55 -10.64 -1.59
N ALA A 129 20.31 -10.53 -0.50
CA ALA A 129 20.99 -11.68 0.09
C ALA A 129 20.00 -12.77 0.56
N VAL A 130 18.84 -12.38 1.09
CA VAL A 130 17.77 -13.33 1.45
C VAL A 130 17.08 -13.89 0.21
N LEU A 131 16.77 -13.04 -0.79
CA LEU A 131 16.18 -13.50 -2.06
C LEU A 131 17.08 -14.49 -2.79
N ASP A 132 18.40 -14.26 -2.81
CA ASP A 132 19.39 -15.17 -3.40
C ASP A 132 19.41 -16.53 -2.68
N ARG A 133 19.33 -16.52 -1.34
CA ARG A 133 19.21 -17.75 -0.53
C ARG A 133 17.91 -18.49 -0.82
N ILE A 134 16.79 -17.79 -0.94
CA ILE A 134 15.48 -18.38 -1.28
C ILE A 134 15.55 -19.01 -2.68
N SER A 135 16.11 -18.29 -3.66
CA SER A 135 16.26 -18.78 -5.03
C SER A 135 17.10 -20.06 -5.08
N ALA A 136 18.31 -20.02 -4.51
CA ALA A 136 19.20 -21.18 -4.46
C ALA A 136 18.56 -22.39 -3.75
N PHE A 137 17.90 -22.16 -2.62
CA PHE A 137 17.21 -23.24 -1.90
C PHE A 137 16.06 -23.82 -2.73
N SER A 138 15.19 -22.98 -3.29
CA SER A 138 14.04 -23.42 -4.08
C SER A 138 14.47 -24.21 -5.33
N GLU A 139 15.55 -23.78 -6.00
CA GLU A 139 16.11 -24.50 -7.15
C GLU A 139 16.70 -25.86 -6.73
N SER A 140 17.40 -25.91 -5.58
CA SER A 140 17.94 -27.18 -5.06
C SER A 140 16.84 -28.19 -4.74
N VAL A 141 15.72 -27.74 -4.19
CA VAL A 141 14.54 -28.57 -3.91
C VAL A 141 13.90 -29.04 -5.22
N ARG A 142 13.64 -28.12 -6.16
CA ARG A 142 12.95 -28.43 -7.43
C ARG A 142 13.77 -29.32 -8.35
N SER A 143 15.09 -29.18 -8.36
CA SER A 143 16.01 -30.03 -9.12
C SER A 143 16.17 -31.43 -8.54
N GLY A 144 15.72 -31.67 -7.30
CA GLY A 144 15.93 -32.93 -6.58
C GLY A 144 17.36 -33.12 -6.07
N SER A 145 18.21 -32.10 -6.13
CA SER A 145 19.54 -32.12 -5.49
C SER A 145 19.45 -32.03 -3.97
N TRP A 146 18.39 -31.38 -3.46
CA TRP A 146 18.05 -31.37 -2.04
C TRP A 146 17.05 -32.49 -1.72
N LEU A 147 17.56 -33.55 -1.09
CA LEU A 147 16.77 -34.73 -0.75
C LEU A 147 16.34 -34.71 0.72
N GLY A 148 15.21 -35.37 1.02
CA GLY A 148 14.80 -35.64 2.39
C GLY A 148 15.69 -36.66 3.09
N SER A 149 15.44 -36.90 4.37
CA SER A 149 16.23 -37.85 5.21
C SER A 149 16.27 -39.29 4.68
N THR A 150 15.34 -39.66 3.80
CA THR A 150 15.28 -41.00 3.15
C THR A 150 15.91 -41.03 1.76
N GLY A 151 16.55 -39.95 1.32
CA GLY A 151 17.09 -39.83 -0.04
C GLY A 151 16.03 -39.61 -1.13
N LYS A 152 14.78 -39.33 -0.74
CA LYS A 152 13.68 -39.06 -1.67
C LYS A 152 13.54 -37.57 -1.94
N PRO A 153 13.16 -37.15 -3.16
CA PRO A 153 12.81 -35.76 -3.45
C PRO A 153 11.67 -35.25 -2.57
N LEU A 154 11.70 -33.96 -2.23
CA LEU A 154 10.62 -33.29 -1.51
C LEU A 154 9.52 -32.87 -2.49
N THR A 155 8.30 -33.38 -2.29
CA THR A 155 7.16 -33.16 -3.18
C THR A 155 5.97 -32.47 -2.51
N ALA A 156 6.03 -32.30 -1.19
CA ALA A 156 4.99 -31.64 -0.41
C ALA A 156 5.63 -30.61 0.54
N VAL A 157 4.93 -29.50 0.75
CA VAL A 157 5.30 -28.45 1.68
C VAL A 157 4.15 -28.25 2.66
N ILE A 158 4.45 -28.25 3.96
CA ILE A 158 3.50 -27.86 5.00
C ILE A 158 3.92 -26.48 5.49
N ALA A 159 3.16 -25.45 5.12
CA ALA A 159 3.35 -24.10 5.62
C ALA A 159 2.60 -23.92 6.94
N ILE A 160 3.32 -23.67 8.03
CA ILE A 160 2.73 -23.45 9.36
C ILE A 160 2.80 -21.96 9.66
N GLY A 161 1.67 -21.27 9.60
CA GLY A 161 1.57 -19.82 9.87
C GLY A 161 0.13 -19.38 10.09
N ILE A 162 -0.04 -18.24 10.77
CA ILE A 162 -1.35 -17.63 11.02
C ILE A 162 -1.35 -16.18 10.53
N GLY A 163 -2.51 -15.68 10.11
CA GLY A 163 -2.68 -14.28 9.70
C GLY A 163 -1.76 -13.90 8.53
N GLY A 164 -1.05 -12.79 8.65
CA GLY A 164 -0.17 -12.27 7.61
C GLY A 164 0.96 -13.21 7.17
N SER A 165 1.34 -14.18 8.01
CA SER A 165 2.36 -15.19 7.66
C SER A 165 1.87 -16.25 6.68
N TYR A 166 0.55 -16.34 6.40
CA TYR A 166 -0.03 -17.36 5.52
C TYR A 166 -1.03 -16.80 4.50
N LEU A 167 -1.91 -15.86 4.90
CA LEU A 167 -2.99 -15.37 4.03
C LEU A 167 -2.46 -14.75 2.72
N GLY A 168 -1.38 -13.96 2.78
CA GLY A 168 -0.77 -13.37 1.59
C GLY A 168 -0.20 -14.42 0.62
N PRO A 169 0.66 -15.35 1.11
CA PRO A 169 1.12 -16.48 0.32
C PRO A 169 0.00 -17.36 -0.27
N GLU A 170 -1.06 -17.65 0.51
CA GLU A 170 -2.18 -18.49 0.05
C GLU A 170 -2.94 -17.84 -1.12
N VAL A 171 -3.23 -16.54 -1.04
CA VAL A 171 -3.87 -15.80 -2.15
C VAL A 171 -3.05 -15.81 -3.43
N LEU A 172 -1.72 -15.91 -3.36
CA LEU A 172 -0.84 -15.99 -4.52
C LEU A 172 -0.63 -17.42 -5.04
N TYR A 173 -0.91 -18.41 -4.21
CA TYR A 173 -0.70 -19.82 -4.54
C TYR A 173 -1.87 -20.41 -5.34
N GLU A 174 -3.10 -20.06 -4.96
CA GLU A 174 -4.34 -20.44 -5.64
C GLU A 174 -4.56 -19.67 -6.96
#